data_AF-A0A965U486-F1
#
_entry.id   AF-A0A965U486-F1
#
_cell.length_a   1.000
_cell.length_b   1.000
_cell.length_c   1.000
_cell.angle_alpha   90.00
_cell.angle_beta   90.00
_cell.angle_gamma   90.00
#
_symmetry.space_group_name_H-M   'P 1'
#
loop_
_entity.id
_entity.type
_entity.pdbx_description
1 polymer ?
#
loop_
_entity_poly.entity_id
_entity_poly.type
_entity_poly.pdbx_seq_one_letter_code
_entity_poly.pdbx_strand_id
1 'polypeptide(L)'
;MSVSLSSRRQFLKRVAASAVAAPVFPLVLTNSALGNAAQPGANSRITMGIIGAGGRGQYVMQNFMSQPDVRMVAVCDAKRQQREEARDLVNQAYGNEDCAAYID
;
A
#
# COMPACT_ATOMS: atom_id res chain seq x y z
N MET A 1 -7.84 -14.81 47.59
CA MET A 1 -8.49 -13.76 46.78
C MET A 1 -8.71 -14.33 45.38
N SER A 2 -9.97 -14.48 44.97
CA SER A 2 -10.36 -15.21 43.74
C SER A 2 -10.19 -14.33 42.49
N VAL A 3 -9.51 -14.85 41.46
CA VAL A 3 -9.34 -14.18 40.17
C VAL A 3 -10.64 -14.30 39.38
N SER A 4 -11.37 -13.19 39.19
CA SER A 4 -12.60 -13.15 38.40
C SER A 4 -12.28 -13.24 36.90
N LEU A 5 -12.56 -14.38 36.29
CA LEU A 5 -12.50 -14.59 34.85
C LEU A 5 -13.67 -13.85 34.19
N SER A 6 -13.39 -12.71 33.56
CA SER A 6 -14.39 -11.94 32.79
C SER A 6 -15.07 -12.87 31.76
N SER A 7 -16.37 -13.13 31.92
CA SER A 7 -17.06 -14.10 31.05
C SER A 7 -17.16 -13.57 29.61
N ARG A 8 -17.08 -14.47 28.62
CA ARG A 8 -17.22 -14.13 27.17
C ARG A 8 -18.44 -13.24 26.89
N ARG A 9 -19.54 -13.47 27.61
CA ARG A 9 -20.78 -12.68 27.53
C ARG A 9 -20.60 -11.25 28.06
N GLN A 10 -19.83 -11.06 29.12
CA GLN A 10 -19.50 -9.74 29.66
C GLN A 10 -18.57 -8.96 28.74
N PHE A 11 -17.62 -9.64 28.10
CA PHE A 11 -16.77 -9.06 27.08
C PHE A 11 -17.58 -8.59 25.86
N LEU A 12 -18.44 -9.46 25.31
CA LEU A 12 -19.31 -9.11 24.17
C LEU A 12 -20.26 -7.95 24.50
N LYS A 13 -20.83 -7.90 25.72
CA LYS A 13 -21.65 -6.78 26.17
C LYS A 13 -20.87 -5.47 26.24
N ARG A 14 -19.61 -5.51 26.68
CA ARG A 14 -18.74 -4.32 26.74
C ARG A 14 -18.35 -3.83 25.34
N VAL A 15 -18.01 -4.74 24.42
CA VAL A 15 -17.70 -4.39 23.01
C VAL A 15 -18.92 -3.81 22.31
N ALA A 16 -20.10 -4.41 22.49
CA ALA A 16 -21.35 -3.90 21.92
C ALA A 16 -21.71 -2.50 22.48
N ALA A 17 -21.50 -2.26 23.78
CA ALA A 17 -21.73 -0.96 24.39
C ALA A 17 -20.74 0.11 23.87
N SER A 18 -19.49 -0.24 23.59
CA SER A 18 -18.52 0.69 22.99
C SER A 18 -18.80 1.01 21.52
N ALA A 19 -19.52 0.15 20.78
CA ALA A 19 -19.89 0.41 19.39
C ALA A 19 -20.92 1.54 19.26
N VAL A 20 -21.76 1.76 20.28
CA VAL A 20 -22.76 2.85 20.30
C VAL A 20 -22.12 4.20 20.67
N ALA A 21 -20.96 4.18 21.32
CA ALA A 21 -20.22 5.37 21.75
C ALA A 21 -18.95 5.64 20.90
N ALA A 22 -18.69 4.83 19.88
CA ALA A 22 -17.66 5.17 18.90
C ALA A 22 -18.08 6.47 18.22
N PRO A 23 -17.20 7.49 18.12
CA PRO A 23 -17.52 8.64 17.30
C PRO A 23 -17.91 8.11 15.93
N VAL A 24 -19.05 8.57 15.41
CA VAL A 24 -19.47 8.37 14.02
C VAL A 24 -18.48 9.14 13.15
N PHE A 25 -17.21 8.70 13.14
CA PHE A 25 -16.25 9.15 12.16
C PHE A 25 -16.78 8.59 10.84
N PRO A 26 -16.99 9.43 9.82
CA PRO A 26 -17.29 8.92 8.50
C PRO A 26 -16.17 7.94 8.15
N LEU A 27 -16.52 6.68 7.97
CA LEU A 27 -15.59 5.70 7.43
C LEU A 27 -15.41 6.06 5.96
N VAL A 28 -14.51 7.00 5.68
CA VAL A 28 -14.18 7.42 4.32
C VAL A 28 -13.32 6.32 3.71
N LEU A 29 -13.98 5.30 3.18
CA LEU A 29 -13.33 4.30 2.35
C LEU A 29 -13.26 4.82 0.92
N THR A 30 -12.06 4.85 0.35
CA THR A 30 -11.89 5.19 -1.06
C THR A 30 -12.17 3.97 -1.94
N ASN A 31 -12.68 4.20 -3.16
CA ASN A 31 -12.82 3.13 -4.15
C ASN A 31 -11.48 2.43 -4.44
N SER A 32 -10.36 3.14 -4.29
CA SER A 32 -9.01 2.58 -4.43
C SER A 32 -8.66 1.57 -3.33
N ALA A 33 -9.25 1.69 -2.13
CA ALA A 33 -9.03 0.78 -1.01
C ALA A 33 -9.89 -0.51 -1.13
N LEU A 34 -11.16 -0.36 -1.53
CA LEU A 34 -12.07 -1.50 -1.70
C LEU A 34 -11.82 -2.28 -2.99
N GLY A 35 -11.20 -1.64 -3.99
CA GLY A 35 -10.97 -2.22 -5.30
C GLY A 35 -12.24 -2.26 -6.16
N ASN A 36 -12.06 -2.32 -7.47
CA ASN A 36 -13.10 -2.55 -8.46
C ASN A 36 -12.52 -3.27 -9.69
N ALA A 37 -13.34 -3.48 -10.72
CA ALA A 37 -12.94 -4.20 -11.93
C ALA A 37 -11.76 -3.56 -12.69
N ALA A 38 -11.59 -2.23 -12.60
CA ALA A 38 -10.51 -1.51 -13.27
C ALA A 38 -9.26 -1.35 -12.39
N GLN A 39 -9.43 -1.35 -11.06
CA GLN A 39 -8.34 -1.20 -10.11
C GLN A 39 -8.50 -2.18 -8.94
N PRO A 40 -7.81 -3.33 -8.95
CA PRO A 40 -7.85 -4.29 -7.87
C PRO A 40 -7.56 -3.65 -6.52
N GLY A 41 -8.17 -4.19 -5.46
CA GLY A 41 -7.91 -3.75 -4.09
C GLY A 41 -6.44 -3.91 -3.73
N ALA A 42 -5.97 -3.21 -2.70
CA ALA A 42 -4.54 -3.19 -2.35
C ALA A 42 -3.94 -4.60 -2.14
N ASN A 43 -4.69 -5.52 -1.52
CA ASN A 43 -4.27 -6.90 -1.27
C ASN A 43 -4.28 -7.80 -2.52
N SER A 44 -4.87 -7.34 -3.62
CA SER A 44 -4.98 -8.06 -4.89
C SER A 44 -3.93 -7.62 -5.92
N ARG A 45 -2.94 -6.81 -5.51
CA ARG A 45 -1.87 -6.33 -6.39
C ARG A 45 -0.54 -7.01 -6.08
N ILE A 46 0.25 -7.24 -7.12
CA ILE A 46 1.64 -7.67 -7.05
C ILE A 46 2.49 -6.47 -6.63
N THR A 47 3.13 -6.57 -5.48
CA THR A 47 4.14 -5.59 -5.04
C THR A 47 5.46 -5.89 -5.75
N MET A 48 6.00 -4.90 -6.46
CA MET A 48 7.16 -5.07 -7.33
C MET A 48 8.24 -4.03 -7.02
N GLY A 49 9.50 -4.43 -7.18
CA GLY A 49 10.64 -3.53 -7.27
C GLY A 49 11.48 -3.86 -8.49
N ILE A 50 12.34 -2.92 -8.92
CA ILE A 50 13.27 -3.12 -10.03
C ILE A 50 14.72 -2.91 -9.58
N ILE A 51 15.62 -3.80 -10.02
CA ILE A 51 17.06 -3.67 -9.87
C ILE A 51 17.66 -3.48 -11.26
N GLY A 52 18.48 -2.44 -11.42
CA GLY A 52 18.94 -1.97 -12.73
C GLY A 52 17.92 -1.03 -13.38
N ALA A 53 17.71 0.13 -12.77
CA ALA A 53 16.76 1.15 -13.20
C ALA A 53 17.31 2.11 -14.29
N GLY A 54 18.21 1.62 -15.15
CA GLY A 54 18.66 2.32 -16.35
C GLY A 54 17.59 2.37 -17.46
N GLY A 55 17.89 2.97 -18.62
CA GLY A 55 16.89 3.22 -19.68
C GLY A 55 16.01 2.02 -20.09
N ARG A 56 16.59 0.82 -20.28
CA ARG A 56 15.78 -0.39 -20.57
C ARG A 56 14.97 -0.84 -19.36
N GLY A 57 15.53 -0.73 -18.15
CA GLY A 57 14.85 -1.02 -16.90
C GLY A 57 13.63 -0.10 -16.71
N GLN A 58 13.78 1.21 -16.91
CA GLN A 58 12.69 2.17 -16.83
C GLN A 58 11.58 1.89 -17.86
N TYR A 59 11.92 1.46 -19.08
CA TYR A 59 10.92 1.05 -20.07
C TYR A 59 10.10 -0.16 -19.59
N VAL A 60 10.77 -1.20 -19.08
CA VAL A 60 10.10 -2.39 -18.55
C VAL A 60 9.27 -2.05 -17.30
N MET A 61 9.83 -1.24 -16.40
CA MET A 61 9.15 -0.73 -15.20
C MET A 61 7.82 -0.04 -15.56
N GLN A 62 7.83 0.87 -16.53
CA GLN A 62 6.63 1.57 -16.98
C GLN A 62 5.59 0.64 -17.60
N ASN A 63 6.02 -0.39 -18.35
CA ASN A 63 5.11 -1.41 -18.89
C ASN A 63 4.42 -2.24 -17.80
N PHE A 64 5.10 -2.49 -16.68
CA PHE A 64 4.50 -3.15 -15.53
C PHE A 64 3.61 -2.20 -14.73
N MET A 65 4.00 -0.94 -14.57
CA MET A 65 3.18 0.07 -13.88
C MET A 65 1.85 0.38 -14.59
N SER A 66 1.74 0.10 -15.89
CA SER A 66 0.48 0.22 -16.62
C SER A 66 -0.49 -0.94 -16.35
N GLN A 67 -0.02 -2.02 -15.71
CA GLN A 67 -0.88 -3.14 -15.31
C GLN A 67 -1.64 -2.77 -14.03
N PRO A 68 -2.98 -2.91 -14.00
CA PRO A 68 -3.80 -2.47 -12.86
C PRO A 68 -3.53 -3.26 -11.58
N ASP A 69 -3.02 -4.48 -11.71
CA ASP A 69 -2.69 -5.41 -10.63
C ASP A 69 -1.22 -5.33 -10.20
N VAL A 70 -0.43 -4.37 -10.69
CA VAL A 70 0.96 -4.17 -10.27
C VAL A 70 1.12 -2.86 -9.50
N ARG A 71 1.91 -2.92 -8.42
CA ARG A 71 2.34 -1.74 -7.67
C ARG A 71 3.85 -1.74 -7.54
N MET A 72 4.51 -0.78 -8.20
CA MET A 72 5.94 -0.52 -8.01
C MET A 72 6.16 0.18 -6.66
N VAL A 73 7.05 -0.33 -5.82
CA VAL A 73 7.33 0.26 -4.49
C VAL A 73 8.79 0.60 -4.27
N ALA A 74 9.68 0.09 -5.12
CA ALA A 74 11.11 0.29 -4.96
C ALA A 74 11.86 0.29 -6.29
N VAL A 75 12.93 1.08 -6.36
CA VAL A 75 13.89 1.10 -7.46
C VAL A 75 15.31 0.96 -6.92
N CYS A 76 16.18 0.31 -7.70
CA CYS A 76 17.58 0.14 -7.38
C CYS A 76 18.46 0.36 -8.62
N ASP A 77 19.52 1.15 -8.46
CA ASP A 77 20.60 1.30 -9.45
C ASP A 77 21.86 1.86 -8.77
N ALA A 78 23.05 1.42 -9.20
CA ALA A 78 24.32 1.96 -8.73
C ALA A 78 24.50 3.43 -9.14
N LYS A 79 23.99 3.83 -10.32
CA LYS A 79 24.05 5.20 -10.81
C LYS A 79 22.94 6.03 -10.16
N ARG A 80 23.32 6.98 -9.30
CA ARG A 80 22.39 7.87 -8.60
C ARG A 80 21.36 8.52 -9.51
N GLN A 81 21.79 9.08 -10.65
CA GLN A 81 20.90 9.73 -11.60
C GLN A 81 19.78 8.78 -12.08
N GLN A 82 20.14 7.56 -12.52
CA GLN A 82 19.15 6.59 -13.04
C GLN A 82 18.16 6.16 -11.96
N ARG A 83 18.66 5.94 -10.73
CA ARG A 83 17.85 5.60 -9.57
C ARG A 83 16.87 6.71 -9.19
N GLU A 84 17.33 7.96 -9.13
CA GLU A 84 16.51 9.12 -8.79
C GLU A 84 15.45 9.38 -9.87
N GLU A 85 15.84 9.36 -11.15
CA GLU A 85 14.90 9.48 -12.28
C GLU A 85 13.82 8.39 -12.23
N ALA A 86 14.18 7.13 -11.99
CA ALA A 86 13.22 6.05 -11.90
C ALA A 86 12.28 6.19 -10.70
N ARG A 87 12.79 6.58 -9.53
CA ARG A 87 11.97 6.86 -8.33
C ARG A 87 10.96 7.96 -8.62
N ASP A 88 11.41 9.04 -9.24
CA ASP A 88 10.59 10.21 -9.52
C ASP A 88 9.48 9.88 -10.54
N LEU A 89 9.76 9.02 -11.53
CA LEU A 89 8.74 8.48 -12.44
C LEU A 89 7.67 7.68 -11.69
N VAL A 90 8.06 6.82 -10.74
CA VAL A 90 7.12 6.04 -9.92
C VAL A 90 6.25 6.96 -9.06
N ASN A 91 6.88 7.90 -8.38
CA ASN A 91 6.22 8.88 -7.51
C ASN A 91 5.24 9.76 -8.29
N GLN A 92 5.65 10.26 -9.47
CA GLN A 92 4.79 11.05 -10.35
C GLN A 92 3.56 10.25 -10.82
N ALA A 93 3.75 8.99 -11.23
CA ALA A 93 2.65 8.14 -11.68
C ALA A 93 1.62 7.87 -10.57
N TYR A 94 2.05 7.87 -9.30
CA TYR A 94 1.20 7.58 -8.16
C TYR A 94 0.75 8.80 -7.36
N GLY A 95 1.28 9.99 -7.67
CA GLY A 95 0.98 11.23 -6.96
C GLY A 95 1.40 11.21 -5.49
N ASN A 96 2.49 10.50 -5.16
CA ASN A 96 3.02 10.40 -3.80
C ASN A 96 4.55 10.26 -3.79
N GLU A 97 5.17 10.15 -2.62
CA GLU A 97 6.63 10.05 -2.46
C GLU A 97 7.08 8.70 -1.86
N ASP A 98 6.24 7.67 -1.98
CA ASP A 98 6.42 6.42 -1.24
C ASP A 98 7.46 5.47 -1.87
N CYS A 99 7.91 5.72 -3.10
CA CYS A 99 8.86 4.84 -3.77
C CYS A 99 10.24 4.88 -3.10
N ALA A 100 10.69 3.73 -2.61
CA ALA A 100 12.01 3.59 -2.00
C ALA A 100 13.10 3.51 -3.07
N ALA A 101 14.23 4.18 -2.84
CA ALA A 101 15.40 4.14 -3.72
C ALA A 101 16.59 3.48 -3.00
N TYR A 102 17.14 2.42 -3.59
CA TYR A 102 18.27 1.67 -3.05
C TYR A 102 19.50 1.79 -3.96
N ILE A 103 20.67 1.96 -3.36
CA ILE A 103 21.93 1.77 -4.07
C ILE A 103 22.26 0.27 -4.08
N ASP A 104 22.71 -0.23 -5.23
CA ASP A 104 23.23 -1.60 -5.38
C ASP A 104 24.57 -1.77 -4.65
#